data_AF-A0A847EN87-F1
#
_entry.id   AF-A0A847EN87-F1
#
_cell.length_a   1.000
_cell.length_b   1.000
_cell.length_c   1.000
_cell.angle_alpha   90.00
_cell.angle_beta   90.00
_cell.angle_gamma   90.00
#
_symmetry.space_group_name_H-M   'P 1'
#
loop_
_entity.id
_entity.type
_entity.pdbx_description
1 polymer ?
#
loop_
_entity_poly.entity_id
_entity_poly.type
_entity_poly.pdbx_seq_one_letter_code
_entity_poly.pdbx_strand_id
1 'polypeptide(L)'
;MTEVPNVAGALETLESHLHPQPSFDLADHPMPDGREEVWRFTPMRRIAPLLAERPNEDQPGDNAVEFTLHEVAGVEVSNLKAGQAPRGTVLTPGDRPAALADRGCEDALYLRIPANTELAEPIRLDIEGRDAARRSNAVHVIVAEPNSKATVVFRHTGSTQQLENIEIDVRDGANLTFVSLQDWADDTLHAAEHTARVGRDATYRHVNVSFGGDLVRMHTNVSYDGPGGSAELFGLYFADAGQHIEHRLFV
;
A
#
# COMPACT_ATOMS: atom_id res chain seq x y z
N MET A 1 -22.79 -51.51 -9.87
CA MET A 1 -21.44 -50.89 -9.93
C MET A 1 -21.64 -49.45 -10.37
N THR A 2 -21.62 -48.54 -9.43
CA THR A 2 -21.72 -47.09 -9.67
C THR A 2 -20.29 -46.57 -9.85
N GLU A 3 -19.97 -46.10 -11.06
CA GLU A 3 -18.70 -45.42 -11.34
C GLU A 3 -18.63 -44.13 -10.53
N VAL A 4 -17.62 -44.04 -9.68
CA VAL A 4 -17.20 -42.78 -9.05
C VAL A 4 -16.30 -42.07 -10.07
N PRO A 5 -16.49 -40.78 -10.38
CA PRO A 5 -15.61 -40.08 -11.30
C PRO A 5 -14.19 -40.00 -10.72
N ASN A 6 -13.21 -40.43 -11.50
CA ASN A 6 -11.77 -40.54 -11.15
C ASN A 6 -11.05 -39.21 -10.82
N VAL A 7 -11.79 -38.11 -10.61
CA VAL A 7 -11.21 -36.75 -10.45
C VAL A 7 -11.73 -36.04 -9.19
N ALA A 8 -12.49 -36.70 -8.32
CA ALA A 8 -12.88 -36.13 -7.02
C ALA A 8 -11.78 -36.25 -5.94
N GLY A 9 -10.75 -37.08 -6.18
CA GLY A 9 -9.72 -37.42 -5.19
C GLY A 9 -8.36 -36.74 -5.38
N ALA A 10 -8.23 -35.79 -6.31
CA ALA A 10 -6.96 -35.14 -6.64
C ALA A 10 -7.04 -33.61 -6.60
N LEU A 11 -7.76 -33.07 -5.62
CA LEU A 11 -7.42 -31.75 -5.09
C LEU A 11 -6.36 -32.01 -4.00
N GLU A 12 -5.12 -32.24 -4.43
CA GLU A 12 -4.01 -31.90 -3.53
C GLU A 12 -4.14 -30.39 -3.30
N THR A 13 -4.56 -30.00 -2.10
CA THR A 13 -4.38 -28.64 -1.64
C THR A 13 -2.87 -28.42 -1.55
N LEU A 14 -2.27 -27.99 -2.65
CA LEU A 14 -0.96 -27.35 -2.63
C LEU A 14 -1.11 -26.16 -1.69
N GLU A 15 -0.68 -26.32 -0.43
CA GLU A 15 -0.49 -25.20 0.46
C GLU A 15 0.61 -24.33 -0.16
N SER A 16 0.19 -23.22 -0.75
CA SER A 16 1.12 -22.24 -1.30
C SER A 16 1.81 -21.54 -0.13
N HIS A 17 3.02 -21.97 0.21
CA HIS A 17 3.88 -21.26 1.15
C HIS A 17 4.54 -20.02 0.52
N LEU A 18 4.18 -19.67 -0.72
CA LEU A 18 4.72 -18.51 -1.44
C LEU A 18 4.16 -17.19 -0.91
N HIS A 19 2.94 -17.20 -0.34
CA HIS A 19 2.25 -16.00 0.13
C HIS A 19 1.72 -16.22 1.55
N PRO A 20 2.04 -15.34 2.51
CA PRO A 20 1.38 -15.34 3.80
C PRO A 20 -0.13 -15.15 3.61
N GLN A 21 -0.93 -15.77 4.47
CA GLN A 21 -2.35 -15.52 4.49
C GLN A 21 -2.60 -14.09 4.98
N PRO A 22 -3.32 -13.24 4.23
CA PRO A 22 -3.60 -11.88 4.67
C PRO A 22 -4.43 -11.88 5.96
N SER A 23 -4.07 -11.02 6.92
CA SER A 23 -4.77 -10.87 8.19
C SER A 23 -4.51 -9.51 8.84
N PHE A 24 -5.48 -8.98 9.58
CA PHE A 24 -5.30 -7.81 10.44
C PHE A 24 -4.65 -8.16 11.80
N ASP A 25 -4.64 -9.44 12.19
CA ASP A 25 -4.00 -9.84 13.44
C ASP A 25 -2.49 -9.91 13.27
N LEU A 26 -1.76 -9.13 14.07
CA LEU A 26 -0.30 -9.13 14.07
C LEU A 26 0.28 -10.50 14.48
N ALA A 27 -0.47 -11.31 15.22
CA ALA A 27 -0.07 -12.67 15.58
C ALA A 27 0.02 -13.62 14.37
N ASP A 28 -0.74 -13.36 13.30
CA ASP A 28 -0.69 -14.12 12.05
C ASP A 28 0.55 -13.74 11.20
N HIS A 29 1.23 -12.65 11.57
CA HIS A 29 2.43 -12.13 10.91
C HIS A 29 3.64 -12.16 11.86
N PRO A 30 4.17 -13.35 12.20
CA PRO A 30 5.29 -13.47 13.14
C PRO A 30 6.52 -12.72 12.65
N MET A 31 7.45 -12.43 13.58
CA MET A 31 8.71 -11.77 13.24
C MET A 31 9.48 -12.61 12.21
N PRO A 32 9.76 -12.08 11.02
CA PRO A 32 10.45 -12.84 9.98
C PRO A 32 11.92 -13.06 10.32
N ASP A 33 12.44 -14.24 9.96
CA ASP A 33 13.86 -14.58 10.13
C ASP A 33 14.68 -14.49 8.82
N GLY A 34 14.01 -14.24 7.70
CA GLY A 34 14.61 -14.07 6.37
C GLY A 34 14.72 -15.37 5.57
N ARG A 35 14.30 -16.51 6.13
CA ARG A 35 14.26 -17.79 5.42
C ARG A 35 12.98 -17.98 4.62
N GLU A 36 11.94 -17.20 4.95
CA GLU A 36 10.68 -17.22 4.23
C GLU A 36 10.87 -16.59 2.84
N GLU A 37 10.20 -17.14 1.83
CA GLU A 37 10.37 -16.69 0.43
C GLU A 37 10.02 -15.21 0.24
N VAL A 38 9.06 -14.69 1.03
CA VAL A 38 8.69 -13.26 1.00
C VAL A 38 9.75 -12.31 1.55
N TRP A 39 10.72 -12.83 2.31
CA TRP A 39 11.80 -12.07 2.96
C TRP A 39 13.19 -12.40 2.42
N ARG A 40 13.30 -13.38 1.51
CA ARG A 40 14.55 -13.92 0.97
C ARG A 40 15.57 -12.87 0.51
N PHE A 41 15.10 -11.78 -0.09
CA PHE A 41 15.96 -10.73 -0.64
C PHE A 41 16.04 -9.48 0.25
N THR A 42 15.23 -9.42 1.31
CA THR A 42 15.17 -8.29 2.21
C THR A 42 16.32 -8.35 3.21
N PRO A 43 17.13 -7.28 3.37
CA PRO A 43 18.21 -7.24 4.33
C PRO A 43 17.64 -7.12 5.76
N MET A 44 17.38 -8.26 6.39
CA MET A 44 16.68 -8.36 7.68
C MET A 44 17.23 -7.44 8.78
N ARG A 45 18.55 -7.28 8.87
CA ARG A 45 19.18 -6.36 9.84
C ARG A 45 18.78 -4.90 9.64
N ARG A 46 18.56 -4.48 8.39
CA ARG A 46 18.22 -3.08 8.06
C ARG A 46 16.73 -2.81 8.19
N ILE A 47 15.87 -3.75 7.82
CA ILE A 47 14.42 -3.59 7.95
C ILE A 47 13.92 -3.80 9.39
N ALA A 48 14.71 -4.44 10.26
CA ALA A 48 14.36 -4.72 11.65
C ALA A 48 13.69 -3.55 12.42
N PRO A 49 14.11 -2.27 12.29
CA PRO A 49 13.41 -1.15 12.92
C PRO A 49 11.93 -1.04 12.50
N LEU A 50 11.60 -1.35 11.23
CA LEU A 50 10.23 -1.36 10.68
C LEU A 50 9.39 -2.57 11.14
N LEU A 51 9.99 -3.61 11.71
CA LEU A 51 9.29 -4.84 12.11
C LEU A 51 8.88 -4.86 13.59
N ALA A 52 9.36 -3.89 14.36
CA ALA A 52 8.98 -3.69 15.76
C ALA A 52 7.67 -2.91 15.86
N GLU A 53 6.80 -3.31 16.79
CA GLU A 53 5.58 -2.56 17.10
C GLU A 53 5.95 -1.25 17.80
N ARG A 54 5.80 -0.13 17.08
CA ARG A 54 6.04 1.23 17.57
C ARG A 54 4.87 2.13 17.15
N PRO A 55 4.37 3.00 18.04
CA PRO A 55 3.36 4.00 17.67
C PRO A 55 4.00 5.07 16.78
N ASN A 56 3.17 5.97 16.24
CA ASN A 56 3.67 7.21 15.64
C ASN A 56 4.39 8.04 16.71
N GLU A 57 5.56 8.57 16.36
CA GLU A 57 6.42 9.32 17.28
C GLU A 57 6.33 10.82 17.03
N ASP A 58 5.10 11.31 16.95
CA ASP A 58 4.80 12.73 16.81
C ASP A 58 5.10 13.48 18.11
N GLN A 59 5.58 14.71 17.98
CA GLN A 59 5.82 15.63 19.09
C GLN A 59 4.86 16.82 18.98
N PRO A 60 4.53 17.49 20.10
CA PRO A 60 3.65 18.66 20.05
C PRO A 60 4.19 19.75 19.11
N GLY A 61 3.53 19.95 17.97
CA GLY A 61 3.92 20.92 16.95
C GLY A 61 5.03 20.45 15.99
N ASP A 62 5.44 19.19 16.06
CA ASP A 62 6.45 18.58 15.19
C ASP A 62 6.13 17.10 14.96
N ASN A 63 5.33 16.82 13.94
CA ASN A 63 4.98 15.46 13.54
C ASN A 63 6.21 14.73 13.01
N ALA A 64 6.28 13.40 13.19
CA ALA A 64 7.35 12.59 12.60
C ALA A 64 7.34 12.68 11.07
N VAL A 65 6.14 12.80 10.50
CA VAL A 65 5.87 13.02 9.08
C VAL A 65 4.79 14.08 8.94
N GLU A 66 5.02 15.06 8.07
CA GLU A 66 4.03 16.06 7.69
C GLU A 66 3.30 15.63 6.42
N PHE A 67 1.96 15.67 6.46
CA PHE A 67 1.10 15.31 5.33
C PHE A 67 0.44 16.58 4.77
N THR A 68 0.84 17.03 3.59
CA THR A 68 0.29 18.22 2.94
C THR A 68 -0.54 17.81 1.73
N LEU A 69 -1.87 17.78 1.90
CA LEU A 69 -2.80 17.59 0.79
C LEU A 69 -3.03 18.92 0.07
N HIS A 70 -2.76 18.95 -1.24
CA HIS A 70 -3.04 20.11 -2.07
C HIS A 70 -4.52 20.16 -2.40
N GLU A 71 -5.14 21.33 -2.24
CA GLU A 71 -6.57 21.52 -2.47
C GLU A 71 -6.93 21.20 -3.93
N VAL A 72 -7.91 20.31 -4.10
CA VAL A 72 -8.50 19.96 -5.40
C VAL A 72 -10.02 19.98 -5.27
N ALA A 73 -10.66 20.83 -6.06
CA ALA A 73 -12.11 20.94 -6.07
C ALA A 73 -12.76 19.63 -6.56
N GLY A 74 -13.91 19.28 -5.96
CA GLY A 74 -14.69 18.11 -6.37
C GLY A 74 -14.20 16.78 -5.77
N VAL A 75 -13.30 16.82 -4.78
CA VAL A 75 -12.85 15.64 -4.02
C VAL A 75 -13.37 15.74 -2.60
N GLU A 76 -13.92 14.64 -2.09
CA GLU A 76 -14.29 14.52 -0.68
C GLU A 76 -13.09 14.02 0.12
N VAL A 77 -12.73 14.75 1.18
CA VAL A 77 -11.58 14.46 2.03
C VAL A 77 -12.05 14.38 3.48
N SER A 78 -11.71 13.29 4.16
CA SER A 78 -11.96 13.12 5.60
C SER A 78 -11.01 12.08 6.18
N ASN A 79 -11.29 11.62 7.41
CA ASN A 79 -10.53 10.57 8.06
C ASN A 79 -11.42 9.37 8.40
N LEU A 80 -10.84 8.18 8.37
CA LEU A 80 -11.48 6.92 8.76
C LEU A 80 -10.74 6.27 9.93
N LYS A 81 -11.49 5.97 11.00
CA LYS A 81 -10.97 5.18 12.12
C LYS A 81 -10.85 3.71 11.71
N ALA A 82 -10.03 2.95 12.43
CA ALA A 82 -9.98 1.50 12.29
C ALA A 82 -11.38 0.88 12.46
N GLY A 83 -11.75 -0.03 11.55
CA GLY A 83 -13.08 -0.65 11.51
C GLY A 83 -14.20 0.22 10.89
N GLN A 84 -13.91 1.46 10.49
CA GLN A 84 -14.86 2.31 9.77
C GLN A 84 -14.74 2.11 8.26
N ALA A 85 -15.78 1.54 7.64
CA ALA A 85 -15.83 1.40 6.19
C ALA A 85 -15.72 2.77 5.48
N PRO A 86 -15.04 2.84 4.32
CA PRO A 86 -14.48 1.72 3.56
C PRO A 86 -13.06 1.26 3.95
N ARG A 87 -12.45 1.75 5.04
CA ARG A 87 -11.12 1.27 5.49
C ARG A 87 -11.17 -0.23 5.81
N GLY A 88 -10.19 -0.98 5.31
CA GLY A 88 -10.04 -2.42 5.49
C GLY A 88 -11.02 -3.27 4.66
N THR A 89 -11.63 -2.70 3.61
CA THR A 89 -12.57 -3.45 2.74
C THR A 89 -11.95 -3.98 1.45
N VAL A 90 -10.78 -3.47 1.07
CA VAL A 90 -9.96 -3.88 -0.06
C VAL A 90 -8.60 -4.41 0.42
N LEU A 91 -7.94 -3.70 1.32
CA LEU A 91 -6.63 -4.08 1.85
C LEU A 91 -6.82 -4.87 3.15
N THR A 92 -6.49 -6.16 3.09
CA THR A 92 -6.18 -6.96 4.26
C THR A 92 -4.66 -7.13 4.30
N PRO A 93 -3.96 -6.77 5.39
CA PRO A 93 -2.50 -6.77 5.42
C PRO A 93 -1.88 -8.12 5.01
N GLY A 94 -0.99 -8.09 4.01
CA GLY A 94 -0.34 -9.29 3.48
C GLY A 94 0.93 -9.69 4.23
N ASP A 95 1.52 -8.78 4.99
CA ASP A 95 2.71 -9.05 5.81
C ASP A 95 2.76 -8.22 7.10
N ARG A 96 3.83 -8.46 7.88
CA ARG A 96 4.04 -7.80 9.19
C ARG A 96 4.11 -6.27 9.11
N PRO A 97 4.90 -5.64 8.20
CA PRO A 97 4.86 -4.19 7.97
C PRO A 97 3.45 -3.67 7.74
N ALA A 98 2.67 -4.30 6.86
CA ALA A 98 1.32 -3.84 6.58
C ALA A 98 0.39 -3.96 7.80
N ALA A 99 0.51 -5.03 8.59
CA ALA A 99 -0.28 -5.20 9.81
C ALA A 99 0.08 -4.16 10.90
N LEU A 100 1.37 -3.82 10.99
CA LEU A 100 1.85 -2.76 11.88
C LEU A 100 1.41 -1.36 11.42
N ALA A 101 1.39 -1.10 10.10
CA ALA A 101 0.91 0.15 9.52
C ALA A 101 -0.56 0.40 9.91
N ASP A 102 -1.43 -0.60 9.71
CA ASP A 102 -2.85 -0.50 10.06
C ASP A 102 -3.07 -0.33 11.55
N ARG A 103 -2.40 -1.15 12.37
CA ARG A 103 -2.49 -1.08 13.83
C ARG A 103 -2.01 0.26 14.39
N GLY A 104 -0.92 0.80 13.83
CA GLY A 104 -0.30 2.04 14.28
C GLY A 104 -1.01 3.31 13.82
N CYS A 105 -1.96 3.20 12.87
CA CYS A 105 -2.67 4.34 12.30
C CYS A 105 -4.07 4.51 12.91
N GLU A 106 -4.24 5.56 13.73
CA GLU A 106 -5.53 5.90 14.32
C GLU A 106 -6.51 6.46 13.28
N ASP A 107 -6.06 7.46 12.51
CA ASP A 107 -6.85 8.19 11.53
C ASP A 107 -6.28 8.02 10.13
N ALA A 108 -6.93 7.18 9.32
CA ALA A 108 -6.56 7.00 7.92
C ALA A 108 -7.07 8.19 7.09
N LEU A 109 -6.25 8.73 6.17
CA LEU A 109 -6.72 9.71 5.21
C LEU A 109 -7.69 9.04 4.24
N TYR A 110 -8.87 9.62 4.06
CA TYR A 110 -9.86 9.16 3.09
C TYR A 110 -10.00 10.18 1.96
N LEU A 111 -9.74 9.73 0.74
CA LEU A 111 -9.90 10.47 -0.49
C LEU A 111 -10.97 9.79 -1.35
N ARG A 112 -12.08 10.47 -1.57
CA ARG A 112 -13.15 9.96 -2.43
C ARG A 112 -13.37 10.88 -3.62
N ILE A 113 -13.19 10.32 -4.81
CA ILE A 113 -13.53 10.96 -6.07
C ILE A 113 -14.98 10.59 -6.39
N PRO A 114 -15.94 11.54 -6.38
CA PRO A 114 -17.36 11.24 -6.60
C PRO A 114 -17.67 10.68 -7.97
N ALA A 115 -18.80 9.98 -8.09
CA ALA A 115 -19.22 9.35 -9.33
C ALA A 115 -19.42 10.36 -10.46
N ASN A 116 -19.00 9.99 -11.68
CA ASN A 116 -19.06 10.84 -12.88
C ASN A 116 -18.23 12.15 -12.79
N THR A 117 -17.33 12.27 -11.81
CA THR A 117 -16.39 13.40 -11.73
C THR A 117 -15.14 13.11 -12.54
N GLU A 118 -14.79 14.01 -13.46
CA GLU A 118 -13.51 14.01 -14.16
C GLU A 118 -12.65 15.19 -13.66
N LEU A 119 -11.50 14.87 -13.08
CA LEU A 119 -10.53 15.85 -12.60
C LEU A 119 -9.44 16.04 -13.65
N ALA A 120 -9.26 17.29 -14.10
CA ALA A 120 -8.18 17.65 -15.01
C ALA A 120 -6.82 17.75 -14.29
N GLU A 121 -6.82 18.27 -13.07
CA GLU A 121 -5.63 18.41 -12.23
C GLU A 121 -5.48 17.22 -11.27
N PRO A 122 -4.25 16.79 -10.97
CA PRO A 122 -4.02 15.68 -10.05
C PRO A 122 -4.27 16.08 -8.59
N ILE A 123 -4.79 15.14 -7.81
CA ILE A 123 -4.81 15.20 -6.34
C ILE A 123 -3.39 14.90 -5.86
N ARG A 124 -2.77 15.82 -5.12
CA ARG A 124 -1.38 15.67 -4.68
C ARG A 124 -1.29 15.63 -3.16
N LEU A 125 -0.58 14.65 -2.63
CA LEU A 125 -0.22 14.56 -1.22
C LEU A 125 1.31 14.57 -1.11
N ASP A 126 1.87 15.60 -0.48
CA ASP A 126 3.26 15.59 -0.08
C ASP A 126 3.39 14.99 1.32
N ILE A 127 4.34 14.06 1.47
CA ILE A 127 4.60 13.28 2.67
C ILE A 127 6.07 13.54 3.03
N GLU A 128 6.30 14.37 4.04
CA GLU A 128 7.63 14.86 4.40
C GLU A 128 8.07 14.32 5.76
N GLY A 129 9.04 13.41 5.76
CA GLY A 129 9.67 12.89 6.97
C GLY A 129 10.64 13.88 7.60
N ARG A 130 10.62 13.99 8.92
CA ARG A 130 11.39 14.98 9.68
C ARG A 130 12.64 14.44 10.37
N ASP A 131 12.72 13.14 10.65
CA ASP A 131 13.83 12.50 11.38
C ASP A 131 13.89 10.98 11.12
N ALA A 132 15.04 10.46 10.69
CA ALA A 132 15.25 9.04 10.35
C ALA A 132 15.11 8.05 11.52
N ALA A 133 15.11 8.52 12.77
CA ALA A 133 14.86 7.68 13.93
C ALA A 133 13.37 7.56 14.27
N ARG A 134 12.54 8.51 13.80
CA ARG A 134 11.12 8.60 14.17
C ARG A 134 10.23 7.70 13.31
N ARG A 135 9.26 7.07 13.97
CA ARG A 135 8.23 6.22 13.38
C ARG A 135 7.05 7.04 12.88
N SER A 136 6.59 6.72 11.67
CA SER A 136 5.25 7.04 11.20
C SER A 136 4.60 5.79 10.58
N ASN A 137 3.37 5.51 10.99
CA ASN A 137 2.48 4.47 10.52
C ASN A 137 1.26 5.16 9.91
N ALA A 138 1.04 4.97 8.61
CA ALA A 138 0.00 5.63 7.85
C ALA A 138 -0.89 4.64 7.11
N VAL A 139 -2.17 5.00 6.99
CA VAL A 139 -3.13 4.31 6.14
C VAL A 139 -3.82 5.38 5.29
N HIS A 140 -3.93 5.13 3.99
CA HIS A 140 -4.63 5.97 3.04
C HIS A 140 -5.67 5.14 2.32
N VAL A 141 -6.90 5.64 2.24
CA VAL A 141 -8.02 4.99 1.56
C VAL A 141 -8.47 5.88 0.42
N ILE A 142 -8.34 5.39 -0.81
CA ILE A 142 -8.69 6.09 -2.05
C ILE A 142 -9.85 5.36 -2.70
N VAL A 143 -10.97 6.05 -2.90
CA VAL A 143 -12.13 5.50 -3.61
C VAL A 143 -12.40 6.34 -4.86
N ALA A 144 -12.23 5.72 -6.02
CA ALA A 144 -12.71 6.25 -7.29
C ALA A 144 -14.09 5.68 -7.56
N GLU A 145 -15.13 6.50 -7.34
CA GLU A 145 -16.53 6.08 -7.50
C GLU A 145 -16.89 5.85 -8.99
N PRO A 146 -18.04 5.21 -9.29
CA PRO A 146 -18.36 4.81 -10.65
C PRO A 146 -18.23 5.91 -11.70
N ASN A 147 -17.61 5.57 -12.83
CA ASN A 147 -17.36 6.47 -13.96
C ASN A 147 -16.57 7.75 -13.63
N SER A 148 -15.89 7.80 -12.48
CA SER A 148 -14.98 8.90 -12.15
C SER A 148 -13.67 8.78 -12.93
N LYS A 149 -12.95 9.89 -13.11
CA LYS A 149 -11.62 9.90 -13.72
C LYS A 149 -10.70 10.86 -12.99
N ALA A 150 -9.57 10.36 -12.50
CA ALA A 150 -8.64 11.16 -11.71
C ALA A 150 -7.21 10.63 -11.78
N THR A 151 -6.28 11.52 -11.41
CA THR A 151 -4.90 11.15 -11.08
C THR A 151 -4.63 11.53 -9.62
N VAL A 152 -4.08 10.60 -8.85
CA VAL A 152 -3.63 10.81 -7.47
C VAL A 152 -2.12 10.61 -7.42
N VAL A 153 -1.40 11.54 -6.81
CA VAL A 153 0.06 11.54 -6.72
C VAL A 153 0.48 11.70 -5.26
N PHE A 154 1.15 10.69 -4.72
CA PHE A 154 1.77 10.76 -3.40
C PHE A 154 3.28 10.91 -3.58
N ARG A 155 3.84 11.95 -2.97
CA ARG A 155 5.28 12.23 -3.04
C ARG A 155 5.88 12.16 -1.64
N HIS A 156 6.86 11.29 -1.48
CA HIS A 156 7.54 11.06 -0.23
C HIS A 156 8.94 11.68 -0.25
N THR A 157 9.29 12.48 0.76
CA THR A 157 10.58 13.18 0.86
C THR A 157 11.07 13.33 2.31
N GLY A 158 12.35 13.60 2.51
CA GLY A 158 12.92 13.78 3.85
C GLY A 158 13.29 12.46 4.52
N SER A 159 13.31 12.44 5.86
CA SER A 159 13.89 11.37 6.67
C SER A 159 12.87 10.78 7.64
N THR A 160 12.64 9.46 7.63
CA THR A 160 11.69 8.81 8.57
C THR A 160 11.89 7.28 8.64
N GLN A 161 11.21 6.63 9.57
CA GLN A 161 10.88 5.22 9.51
C GLN A 161 9.38 5.07 9.20
N GLN A 162 9.05 4.91 7.92
CA GLN A 162 7.69 4.88 7.41
C GLN A 162 7.16 3.44 7.28
N LEU A 163 5.98 3.20 7.83
CA LEU A 163 5.07 2.13 7.41
C LEU A 163 3.83 2.75 6.77
N GLU A 164 3.44 2.26 5.61
CA GLU A 164 2.33 2.85 4.86
C GLU A 164 1.45 1.78 4.20
N ASN A 165 0.15 1.87 4.41
CA ASN A 165 -0.82 1.11 3.63
C ASN A 165 -1.62 2.05 2.74
N ILE A 166 -1.75 1.72 1.46
CA ILE A 166 -2.60 2.43 0.52
C ILE A 166 -3.65 1.48 -0.03
N GLU A 167 -4.88 1.70 0.38
CA GLU A 167 -6.07 0.96 -0.01
C GLU A 167 -6.78 1.70 -1.14
N ILE A 168 -6.99 1.03 -2.28
CA ILE A 168 -7.48 1.67 -3.51
C ILE A 168 -8.68 0.91 -4.05
N ASP A 169 -9.85 1.55 -4.09
CA ASP A 169 -11.08 0.98 -4.63
C ASP A 169 -11.46 1.70 -5.93
N VAL A 170 -11.24 1.03 -7.07
CA VAL A 170 -11.55 1.55 -8.40
C VAL A 170 -12.88 0.96 -8.85
N ARG A 171 -13.97 1.68 -8.61
CA ARG A 171 -15.34 1.19 -8.86
C ARG A 171 -15.66 1.11 -10.34
N ASP A 172 -16.81 0.49 -10.65
CA ASP A 172 -17.27 0.24 -12.02
C ASP A 172 -17.11 1.44 -12.96
N GLY A 173 -16.44 1.23 -14.09
CA GLY A 173 -16.22 2.25 -15.11
C GLY A 173 -15.28 3.39 -14.71
N ALA A 174 -14.72 3.39 -13.49
CA ALA A 174 -13.79 4.43 -13.05
C ALA A 174 -12.42 4.30 -13.74
N ASN A 175 -11.75 5.43 -13.94
CA ASN A 175 -10.41 5.52 -14.51
C ASN A 175 -9.48 6.24 -13.53
N LEU A 176 -8.68 5.46 -12.79
CA LEU A 176 -7.78 5.99 -11.78
C LEU A 176 -6.33 5.76 -12.17
N THR A 177 -5.54 6.82 -12.22
CA THR A 177 -4.08 6.73 -12.16
C THR A 177 -3.61 7.04 -10.74
N PHE A 178 -2.92 6.12 -10.10
CA PHE A 178 -2.22 6.34 -8.83
C PHE A 178 -0.71 6.33 -9.06
N VAL A 179 -0.04 7.38 -8.61
CA VAL A 179 1.42 7.54 -8.70
C VAL A 179 1.97 7.68 -7.29
N SER A 180 2.93 6.84 -6.91
CA SER A 180 3.65 6.94 -5.65
C SER A 180 5.14 7.15 -5.94
N LEU A 181 5.72 8.20 -5.37
CA LEU A 181 7.11 8.58 -5.54
C LEU A 181 7.84 8.48 -4.20
N GLN A 182 8.86 7.62 -4.10
CA GLN A 182 9.78 7.54 -2.97
C GLN A 182 11.04 8.32 -3.30
N ASP A 183 11.00 9.63 -3.03
CA ASP A 183 12.09 10.61 -3.16
C ASP A 183 12.68 10.92 -1.76
N TRP A 184 12.90 9.85 -1.00
CA TRP A 184 13.37 9.91 0.38
C TRP A 184 14.85 10.29 0.47
N ALA A 185 15.26 10.86 1.61
CA ALA A 185 16.66 10.97 1.97
C ALA A 185 17.29 9.59 2.19
N ASP A 186 18.61 9.49 2.01
CA ASP A 186 19.40 8.25 2.04
C ASP A 186 19.37 7.48 3.37
N ASP A 187 18.82 8.07 4.44
CA ASP A 187 18.70 7.47 5.77
C ASP A 187 17.29 6.95 6.09
N THR A 188 16.34 7.07 5.16
CA THR A 188 14.96 6.64 5.36
C THR A 188 14.80 5.13 5.22
N LEU A 189 13.97 4.57 6.10
CA LEU A 189 13.43 3.22 5.97
C LEU A 189 11.94 3.32 5.62
N HIS A 190 11.51 2.70 4.53
CA HIS A 190 10.12 2.66 4.10
C HIS A 190 9.71 1.22 3.77
N ALA A 191 8.62 0.75 4.38
CA ALA A 191 7.91 -0.43 3.91
C ALA A 191 6.43 -0.09 3.69
N ALA A 192 5.90 -0.41 2.52
CA ALA A 192 4.52 -0.09 2.17
C ALA A 192 3.80 -1.23 1.45
N GLU A 193 2.49 -1.29 1.64
CA GLU A 193 1.59 -2.13 0.85
C GLU A 193 0.55 -1.27 0.13
N HIS A 194 0.48 -1.42 -1.20
CA HIS A 194 -0.53 -0.83 -2.04
C HIS A 194 -1.47 -1.94 -2.54
N THR A 195 -2.73 -1.93 -2.14
CA THR A 195 -3.70 -2.95 -2.55
C THR A 195 -4.88 -2.30 -3.25
N ALA A 196 -5.14 -2.74 -4.48
CA ALA A 196 -6.22 -2.23 -5.31
C ALA A 196 -7.28 -3.29 -5.62
N ARG A 197 -8.56 -2.88 -5.63
CA ARG A 197 -9.68 -3.63 -6.22
C ARG A 197 -10.18 -2.90 -7.45
N VAL A 198 -10.28 -3.61 -8.57
CA VAL A 198 -10.68 -3.07 -9.88
C VAL A 198 -12.03 -3.65 -10.29
N GLY A 199 -13.05 -2.78 -10.37
CA GLY A 199 -14.42 -3.14 -10.71
C GLY A 199 -14.65 -3.43 -12.19
N ARG A 200 -15.93 -3.60 -12.57
CA ARG A 200 -16.32 -3.88 -13.95
C ARG A 200 -15.99 -2.71 -14.87
N ASP A 201 -15.39 -2.97 -16.03
CA ASP A 201 -15.02 -1.95 -17.03
C ASP A 201 -14.14 -0.80 -16.47
N ALA A 202 -13.53 -1.00 -15.30
CA ALA A 202 -12.66 -0.01 -14.67
C ALA A 202 -11.24 -0.05 -15.26
N THR A 203 -10.56 1.08 -15.26
CA THR A 203 -9.15 1.20 -15.67
C THR A 203 -8.33 1.71 -14.49
N TYR A 204 -7.36 0.92 -14.07
CA TYR A 204 -6.43 1.29 -13.03
C TYR A 204 -5.00 1.35 -13.58
N ARG A 205 -4.32 2.45 -13.34
CA ARG A 205 -2.89 2.58 -13.64
C ARG A 205 -2.15 2.89 -12.36
N HIS A 206 -1.23 2.02 -11.99
CA HIS A 206 -0.34 2.19 -10.84
C HIS A 206 1.06 2.51 -11.33
N VAL A 207 1.68 3.52 -10.75
CA VAL A 207 3.07 3.86 -11.02
C VAL A 207 3.79 4.01 -9.69
N ASN A 208 4.79 3.15 -9.46
CA ASN A 208 5.66 3.24 -8.30
C ASN A 208 7.06 3.63 -8.74
N VAL A 209 7.58 4.72 -8.19
CA VAL A 209 8.91 5.24 -8.56
C VAL A 209 9.75 5.49 -7.32
N SER A 210 10.91 4.86 -7.21
CA SER A 210 11.81 5.04 -6.06
C SER A 210 13.18 5.57 -6.49
N PHE A 211 13.58 6.69 -5.88
CA PHE A 211 14.81 7.42 -6.17
C PHE A 211 15.74 7.56 -4.94
N GLY A 212 15.30 7.17 -3.76
CA GLY A 212 16.06 7.32 -2.52
C GLY A 212 15.60 6.42 -1.39
N GLY A 213 16.25 6.58 -0.22
CA GLY A 213 16.07 5.75 0.97
C GLY A 213 17.18 4.72 1.18
N ASP A 214 17.53 4.43 2.44
CA ASP A 214 18.44 3.31 2.78
C ASP A 214 17.78 1.98 2.43
N LEU A 215 16.49 1.86 2.76
CA LEU A 215 15.67 0.70 2.46
C LEU A 215 14.26 1.11 2.08
N VAL A 216 13.83 0.73 0.88
CA VAL A 216 12.46 0.88 0.40
C VAL A 216 11.94 -0.49 -0.04
N ARG A 217 10.92 -0.99 0.65
CA ARG A 217 10.21 -2.22 0.31
C ARG A 217 8.76 -1.89 -0.03
N MET A 218 8.38 -2.12 -1.27
CA MET A 218 7.03 -1.86 -1.76
C MET A 218 6.36 -3.18 -2.13
N HIS A 219 5.20 -3.43 -1.55
CA HIS A 219 4.32 -4.55 -1.87
C HIS A 219 3.13 -4.00 -2.65
N THR A 220 2.78 -4.57 -3.80
CA THR A 220 1.64 -4.13 -4.61
C THR A 220 0.78 -5.31 -4.98
N ASN A 221 -0.51 -5.24 -4.65
CA ASN A 221 -1.52 -6.25 -4.92
C ASN A 221 -2.67 -5.66 -5.74
N VAL A 222 -3.19 -6.42 -6.70
CA VAL A 222 -4.40 -6.08 -7.44
C VAL A 222 -5.37 -7.25 -7.43
N SER A 223 -6.65 -6.96 -7.24
CA SER A 223 -7.75 -7.91 -7.42
C SER A 223 -8.79 -7.34 -8.38
N TYR A 224 -9.49 -8.22 -9.10
CA TYR A 224 -10.57 -7.86 -10.02
C TYR A 224 -11.92 -8.27 -9.43
N ASP A 225 -12.88 -7.35 -9.43
CA ASP A 225 -14.25 -7.55 -8.89
C ASP A 225 -15.32 -7.48 -10.00
N GLY A 226 -14.90 -7.49 -11.26
CA GLY A 226 -15.80 -7.51 -12.40
C GLY A 226 -15.11 -7.76 -13.75
N PRO A 227 -15.85 -8.22 -14.77
CA PRO A 227 -15.31 -8.38 -16.12
C PRO A 227 -14.94 -7.03 -16.75
N GLY A 228 -14.02 -7.04 -17.71
CA GLY A 228 -13.63 -5.83 -18.45
C GLY A 228 -12.74 -4.84 -17.66
N GLY A 229 -12.50 -5.10 -16.36
CA GLY A 229 -11.51 -4.35 -15.59
C GLY A 229 -10.09 -4.54 -16.15
N SER A 230 -9.28 -3.49 -16.08
CA SER A 230 -7.88 -3.50 -16.54
C SER A 230 -6.97 -2.81 -15.52
N ALA A 231 -5.80 -3.40 -15.28
CA ALA A 231 -4.75 -2.81 -14.46
C ALA A 231 -3.42 -2.79 -15.21
N GLU A 232 -2.78 -1.63 -15.26
CA GLU A 232 -1.41 -1.46 -15.72
C GLU A 232 -0.53 -1.06 -14.53
N LEU A 233 0.51 -1.84 -14.24
CA LEU A 233 1.37 -1.66 -13.07
C LEU A 233 2.80 -1.39 -13.53
N PHE A 234 3.29 -0.19 -13.24
CA PHE A 234 4.61 0.27 -13.63
C PHE A 234 5.51 0.45 -12.39
N GLY A 235 6.70 -0.14 -12.42
CA GLY A 235 7.74 0.07 -11.42
C GLY A 235 8.99 0.66 -12.06
N LEU A 236 9.54 1.70 -11.44
CA LEU A 236 10.81 2.31 -11.83
C LEU A 236 11.64 2.59 -10.57
N TYR A 237 12.92 2.26 -10.59
CA TYR A 237 13.80 2.62 -9.50
C TYR A 237 15.21 2.93 -10.00
N PHE A 238 15.85 3.87 -9.32
CA PHE A 238 17.26 4.20 -9.47
C PHE A 238 17.91 4.03 -8.10
N ALA A 239 18.80 3.05 -7.98
CA ALA A 239 19.53 2.78 -6.74
C ALA A 239 20.97 3.29 -6.84
N ASP A 240 21.44 4.00 -5.82
CA ASP A 240 22.84 4.33 -5.62
C ASP A 240 23.52 3.33 -4.66
N ALA A 241 24.84 3.43 -4.51
CA ALA A 241 25.66 2.57 -3.70
C ALA A 241 25.16 2.53 -2.24
N GLY A 242 24.75 1.34 -1.82
CA GLY A 242 24.35 1.07 -0.44
C GLY A 242 22.85 1.08 -0.20
N GLN A 243 22.01 1.51 -1.14
CA GLN A 243 20.56 1.48 -1.01
C GLN A 243 19.99 0.07 -1.27
N HIS A 244 18.85 -0.26 -0.66
CA HIS A 244 18.07 -1.45 -0.96
C HIS A 244 16.66 -1.06 -1.42
N ILE A 245 16.35 -1.26 -2.70
CA ILE A 245 15.02 -1.02 -3.26
C ILE A 245 14.44 -2.36 -3.72
N GLU A 246 13.29 -2.70 -3.15
CA GLU A 246 12.55 -3.92 -3.45
C GLU A 246 11.11 -3.55 -3.84
N HIS A 247 10.74 -3.78 -5.10
CA HIS A 247 9.35 -3.69 -5.55
C HIS A 247 8.82 -5.11 -5.80
N ARG A 248 7.82 -5.53 -5.03
CA ARG A 248 7.13 -6.81 -5.15
C ARG A 248 5.73 -6.57 -5.69
N LEU A 249 5.35 -7.33 -6.71
CA LEU A 249 4.08 -7.19 -7.39
C LEU A 249 3.38 -8.54 -7.46
N PHE A 250 2.11 -8.57 -7.05
CA PHE A 250 1.21 -9.70 -7.16
C PHE A 250 -0.11 -9.24 -7.78
N VAL A 251 -0.69 -10.09 -8.63
CA VAL A 251 -1.94 -9.87 -9.36
C VAL A 251 -2.74 -11.15 -9.34
#